data_AF-A0A3D2VEG7-F1
#
_entry.id   AF-A0A3D2VEG7-F1
#
_cell.length_a   1.000
_cell.length_b   1.000
_cell.length_c   1.000
_cell.angle_alpha   90.00
_cell.angle_beta   90.00
_cell.angle_gamma   90.00
#
_symmetry.space_group_name_H-M   'P 1'
#
loop_
_entity.id
_entity.type
_entity.pdbx_description
1 polymer ?
#
loop_
_entity_poly.entity_id
_entity_poly.type
_entity_poly.pdbx_seq_one_letter_code
_entity_poly.pdbx_strand_id
1 'polypeptide(L)'
;LHALQVRRATVAAGAFAGAFLAKLIPLILFPTFWLRPQNRTLANWLDPRGRGKLMIFPGLVLVAFLPFADAGDKLSTGLQMYMQHWHFNAAAYSVVHLVLELSSSNAHAYARWICAILLAPLALGAQIRFRDPYQAAFMTLGAYILLSPTMHPWYLLWILPFLPFFPSPAWMLFSGLVFLAYEVLIPYSSTGIWHENPWIIWAQYAPFYLLLGATTFYRQIIGSRVPRTNQLTD
;
A
#
# COMPACT_ATOMS: atom_id res chain seq x y z
N LEU A 1 -5.26 5.22 -13.13
CA LEU A 1 -4.99 6.57 -12.58
C LEU A 1 -5.10 7.67 -13.63
N HIS A 2 -4.43 7.58 -14.79
CA HIS A 2 -4.56 8.59 -15.87
C HIS A 2 -6.02 8.86 -16.31
N ALA A 3 -6.81 7.82 -16.56
CA ALA A 3 -8.24 7.98 -16.91
C ALA A 3 -9.04 8.75 -15.84
N LEU A 4 -8.68 8.60 -14.56
CA LEU A 4 -9.30 9.34 -13.46
C LEU A 4 -8.94 10.83 -13.52
N GLN A 5 -7.68 11.15 -13.83
CA GLN A 5 -7.20 12.53 -13.97
C GLN A 5 -7.88 13.28 -15.13
N VAL A 6 -8.11 12.59 -16.25
CA VAL A 6 -8.84 13.13 -17.42
C VAL A 6 -10.37 12.97 -17.27
N ARG A 7 -10.86 12.71 -16.05
CA ARG A 7 -12.29 12.59 -15.69
C ARG A 7 -13.08 11.53 -16.48
N ARG A 8 -12.41 10.51 -17.03
CA ARG A 8 -13.03 9.35 -17.68
C ARG A 8 -13.32 8.23 -16.68
N ALA A 9 -14.30 8.45 -15.80
CA ALA A 9 -14.60 7.57 -14.67
C ALA A 9 -14.95 6.12 -15.07
N THR A 10 -15.65 5.90 -16.19
CA THR A 10 -16.02 4.56 -16.69
C THR A 10 -14.78 3.74 -17.04
N VAL A 11 -13.85 4.33 -17.81
CA VAL A 11 -12.58 3.70 -18.20
C VAL A 11 -11.71 3.45 -16.96
N ALA A 12 -11.70 4.41 -16.03
CA ALA A 12 -10.97 4.28 -14.78
C ALA A 12 -11.50 3.09 -13.94
N ALA A 13 -12.82 2.95 -13.80
CA ALA A 13 -13.45 1.86 -13.07
C ALA A 13 -13.23 0.48 -13.74
N GLY A 14 -13.32 0.41 -15.07
CA GLY A 14 -13.01 -0.81 -15.83
C GLY A 14 -11.56 -1.25 -15.68
N ALA A 15 -10.61 -0.32 -15.83
CA ALA A 15 -9.19 -0.60 -15.63
C ALA A 15 -8.87 -1.02 -14.18
N PHE A 16 -9.55 -0.41 -13.21
CA PHE A 16 -9.45 -0.79 -11.80
C PHE A 16 -9.95 -2.21 -11.55
N ALA A 17 -11.09 -2.59 -12.14
CA ALA A 17 -11.61 -3.96 -12.07
C ALA A 17 -10.61 -4.96 -12.68
N GLY A 18 -10.07 -4.67 -13.87
CA GLY A 18 -9.05 -5.53 -14.49
C GLY A 18 -7.80 -5.70 -13.61
N ALA A 19 -7.32 -4.61 -12.99
CA ALA A 19 -6.18 -4.66 -12.07
C ALA A 19 -6.48 -5.52 -10.83
N PHE A 20 -7.68 -5.36 -10.23
CA PHE A 20 -8.12 -6.16 -9.08
C PHE A 20 -8.28 -7.65 -9.42
N LEU A 21 -8.82 -7.96 -10.60
CA LEU A 21 -8.99 -9.33 -11.08
C LEU A 21 -7.64 -10.01 -11.38
N ALA A 22 -6.61 -9.25 -11.74
CA ALA A 22 -5.26 -9.76 -11.88
C ALA A 22 -4.56 -9.96 -10.52
N LYS A 23 -4.80 -9.08 -9.54
CA LYS A 23 -4.21 -9.15 -8.20
C LYS A 23 -5.08 -8.36 -7.22
N LEU A 24 -5.24 -8.80 -5.97
CA LEU A 24 -6.14 -8.15 -5.00
C LEU A 24 -5.68 -6.76 -4.53
N ILE A 25 -4.38 -6.48 -4.60
CA ILE A 25 -3.73 -5.28 -4.03
C ILE A 25 -4.30 -3.94 -4.50
N PRO A 26 -4.62 -3.72 -5.79
CA PRO A 26 -5.28 -2.50 -6.25
C PRO A 26 -6.52 -2.13 -5.45
N LEU A 27 -7.20 -3.06 -4.76
CA LEU A 27 -8.33 -2.74 -3.89
C LEU A 27 -8.01 -1.64 -2.86
N ILE A 28 -6.77 -1.57 -2.35
CA ILE A 28 -6.36 -0.52 -1.41
C ILE A 28 -6.43 0.89 -2.01
N LEU A 29 -6.39 0.99 -3.35
CA LEU A 29 -6.50 2.25 -4.09
C LEU A 29 -7.95 2.62 -4.39
N PHE A 30 -8.95 1.81 -3.99
CA PHE A 30 -10.36 2.12 -4.20
C PHE A 30 -10.75 3.53 -3.71
N PRO A 31 -10.28 4.01 -2.54
CA PRO A 31 -10.53 5.40 -2.10
C PRO A 31 -9.99 6.48 -3.04
N THR A 32 -9.02 6.17 -3.91
CA THR A 32 -8.50 7.11 -4.91
C THR A 32 -9.49 7.37 -6.04
N PHE A 33 -10.34 6.39 -6.37
CA PHE A 33 -11.35 6.50 -7.45
C PHE A 33 -12.61 7.25 -7.01
N TRP A 34 -12.70 7.58 -5.73
CA TRP A 34 -13.77 8.37 -5.16
C TRP A 34 -13.75 9.79 -5.75
N LEU A 35 -14.88 10.25 -6.29
CA LEU A 35 -15.00 11.62 -6.83
C LEU A 35 -14.68 12.62 -5.71
N ARG A 36 -13.57 13.34 -5.87
CA ARG A 36 -13.04 14.24 -4.84
C ARG A 36 -13.88 15.52 -4.84
N PRO A 37 -14.68 15.78 -3.78
CA PRO A 37 -15.49 16.98 -3.73
C PRO A 37 -14.59 18.22 -3.62
N GLN A 38 -15.05 19.36 -4.14
CA GLN A 38 -14.32 20.63 -4.00
C GLN A 38 -14.11 21.01 -2.53
N ASN A 39 -15.06 20.59 -1.67
CA ASN A 39 -15.03 20.77 -0.21
C ASN A 39 -14.58 19.49 0.51
N ARG A 40 -13.57 19.61 1.39
CA ARG A 40 -12.86 18.49 2.04
C ARG A 40 -13.53 17.94 3.31
N THR A 41 -14.81 18.24 3.55
CA THR A 41 -15.51 17.69 4.70
C THR A 41 -15.71 16.18 4.54
N LEU A 42 -15.55 15.45 5.64
CA LEU A 42 -15.74 14.00 5.67
C LEU A 42 -17.14 13.60 5.16
N ALA A 43 -18.15 14.43 5.44
CA ALA A 43 -19.51 14.28 4.94
C ALA A 43 -19.60 14.29 3.39
N ASN A 44 -18.94 15.24 2.72
CA ASN A 44 -18.95 15.28 1.24
C ASN A 44 -18.13 14.13 0.64
N TRP A 45 -17.07 13.71 1.34
CA TRP A 45 -16.33 12.51 0.97
C TRP A 45 -17.17 11.24 1.17
N LEU A 46 -18.17 11.21 2.04
CA LEU A 46 -19.07 10.06 2.20
C LEU A 46 -20.33 10.11 1.33
N ASP A 47 -20.69 11.26 0.75
CA ASP A 47 -21.93 11.43 -0.07
C ASP A 47 -22.00 10.54 -1.35
N PRO A 48 -22.80 9.46 -1.38
CA PRO A 48 -22.83 8.50 -2.49
C PRO A 48 -23.32 9.09 -3.83
N ARG A 49 -23.87 10.31 -3.84
CA ARG A 49 -24.41 10.95 -5.04
C ARG A 49 -23.32 11.17 -6.11
N GLY A 50 -23.62 10.80 -7.35
CA GLY A 50 -22.69 10.89 -8.49
C GLY A 50 -21.69 9.73 -8.61
N ARG A 51 -21.73 8.73 -7.71
CA ARG A 51 -20.77 7.61 -7.68
C ARG A 51 -21.24 6.35 -8.39
N GLY A 52 -22.37 6.40 -9.10
CA GLY A 52 -22.92 5.24 -9.81
C GLY A 52 -21.92 4.57 -10.78
N LYS A 53 -20.99 5.34 -11.35
CA LYS A 53 -19.93 4.80 -12.22
C LYS A 53 -18.94 3.87 -11.48
N LEU A 54 -18.80 3.98 -10.16
CA LEU A 54 -18.00 3.03 -9.37
C LEU A 54 -18.65 1.65 -9.29
N MET A 55 -19.97 1.52 -9.50
CA MET A 55 -20.66 0.22 -9.54
C MET A 55 -20.22 -0.67 -10.70
N ILE A 56 -19.56 -0.10 -11.70
CA ILE A 56 -18.91 -0.85 -12.77
C ILE A 56 -17.86 -1.82 -12.19
N PHE A 57 -17.13 -1.40 -11.14
CA PHE A 57 -16.13 -2.25 -10.50
C PHE A 57 -16.73 -3.56 -9.92
N PRO A 58 -17.66 -3.51 -8.94
CA PRO A 58 -18.26 -4.74 -8.42
C PRO A 58 -19.05 -5.50 -9.49
N GLY A 59 -19.68 -4.82 -10.45
CA GLY A 59 -20.37 -5.48 -11.56
C GLY A 59 -19.45 -6.32 -12.43
N LEU A 60 -18.31 -5.77 -12.87
CA LEU A 60 -17.31 -6.52 -13.65
C LEU A 60 -16.68 -7.66 -12.86
N VAL A 61 -16.43 -7.45 -11.56
CA VAL A 61 -15.93 -8.50 -10.68
C VAL A 61 -16.95 -9.64 -10.60
N LEU A 62 -18.22 -9.35 -10.31
CA LEU A 62 -19.27 -10.37 -10.24
C LEU A 62 -19.39 -11.16 -11.55
N VAL A 63 -19.39 -10.48 -12.69
CA VAL A 63 -19.43 -11.15 -14.01
C VAL A 63 -18.21 -12.04 -14.24
N ALA A 64 -17.02 -11.60 -13.85
CA ALA A 64 -15.80 -12.38 -13.99
C ALA A 64 -15.77 -13.62 -13.06
N PHE A 65 -16.40 -13.55 -11.89
CA PHE A 65 -16.52 -14.67 -10.96
C PHE A 65 -17.70 -15.60 -11.26
N LEU A 66 -18.65 -15.20 -12.11
CA LEU A 66 -19.84 -15.98 -12.44
C LEU A 66 -19.54 -17.40 -12.96
N PRO A 67 -18.54 -17.64 -13.84
CA PRO A 67 -18.19 -18.99 -14.28
C PRO A 67 -17.71 -19.92 -13.16
N PHE A 68 -17.38 -19.36 -12.00
CA PHE A 68 -16.89 -20.09 -10.83
C PHE A 68 -17.89 -20.08 -9.67
N ALA A 69 -19.14 -19.66 -9.89
CA ALA A 69 -20.15 -19.55 -8.83
C ALA A 69 -20.36 -20.87 -8.06
N ASP A 70 -20.31 -22.00 -8.76
CA ASP A 70 -20.48 -23.34 -8.18
C ASP A 70 -19.32 -23.78 -7.29
N ALA A 71 -18.18 -23.07 -7.30
CA ALA A 71 -17.04 -23.39 -6.45
C ALA A 71 -17.30 -23.07 -4.97
N GLY A 72 -18.28 -22.22 -4.66
CA GLY A 72 -18.66 -21.86 -3.29
C GLY A 72 -17.48 -21.34 -2.45
N ASP A 73 -17.34 -21.87 -1.24
CA ASP A 73 -16.31 -21.45 -0.27
C ASP A 73 -14.87 -21.63 -0.78
N LYS A 74 -14.66 -22.52 -1.77
CA LYS A 74 -13.32 -22.79 -2.36
C LYS A 74 -12.71 -21.54 -3.00
N LEU A 75 -13.52 -20.58 -3.44
CA LEU A 75 -13.05 -19.30 -3.97
C LEU A 75 -12.26 -18.49 -2.93
N SER A 76 -12.58 -18.67 -1.65
CA SER A 76 -11.96 -17.93 -0.54
C SER A 76 -10.81 -18.67 0.14
N THR A 77 -10.73 -20.01 -0.01
CA THR A 77 -9.78 -20.86 0.69
C THR A 77 -8.33 -20.45 0.43
N GLY A 78 -7.98 -20.13 -0.81
CA GLY A 78 -6.61 -19.69 -1.15
C GLY A 78 -6.22 -18.39 -0.44
N LEU A 79 -7.14 -17.42 -0.39
CA LEU A 79 -6.91 -16.15 0.31
C LEU A 79 -6.79 -16.37 1.82
N GLN A 80 -7.64 -17.22 2.39
CA GLN A 80 -7.59 -17.55 3.82
C GLN A 80 -6.27 -18.24 4.20
N MET A 81 -5.82 -19.21 3.40
CA MET A 81 -4.55 -19.89 3.61
C MET A 81 -3.37 -18.90 3.55
N TYR A 82 -3.38 -17.99 2.57
CA TYR A 82 -2.37 -16.93 2.45
C TYR A 82 -2.36 -16.03 3.70
N MET A 83 -3.53 -15.53 4.11
CA MET A 83 -3.65 -14.64 5.27
C MET A 83 -3.19 -15.29 6.59
N GLN A 84 -3.43 -16.59 6.76
CA GLN A 84 -3.10 -17.31 7.99
C GLN A 84 -1.61 -17.65 8.10
N HIS A 85 -1.01 -18.13 7.01
CA HIS A 85 0.31 -18.76 7.07
C HIS A 85 1.43 -17.89 6.53
N TRP A 86 1.14 -16.98 5.60
CA TRP A 86 2.21 -16.24 4.92
C TRP A 86 2.62 -15.01 5.74
N HIS A 87 3.93 -14.91 5.97
CA HIS A 87 4.63 -13.69 6.34
C HIS A 87 6.05 -13.76 5.79
N PHE A 88 6.61 -12.62 5.39
CA PHE A 88 7.96 -12.56 4.84
C PHE A 88 8.46 -11.12 4.77
N ASN A 89 9.69 -10.87 5.22
CA ASN A 89 10.44 -9.62 5.12
C ASN A 89 9.65 -8.38 5.57
N ALA A 90 8.92 -8.50 6.69
CA ALA A 90 7.90 -7.55 7.08
C ALA A 90 8.26 -6.79 8.37
N ALA A 91 9.00 -5.69 8.26
CA ALA A 91 9.54 -4.98 9.43
C ALA A 91 8.48 -4.49 10.42
N ALA A 92 7.44 -3.79 9.97
CA ALA A 92 6.41 -3.27 10.89
C ALA A 92 5.64 -4.39 11.58
N TYR A 93 5.27 -5.43 10.82
CA TYR A 93 4.64 -6.62 11.37
C TYR A 93 5.52 -7.31 12.41
N SER A 94 6.82 -7.49 12.14
CA SER A 94 7.75 -8.13 13.07
C SER A 94 7.90 -7.37 14.38
N VAL A 95 7.92 -6.03 14.34
CA VAL A 95 7.94 -5.19 15.56
C VAL A 95 6.67 -5.36 16.37
N VAL A 96 5.50 -5.26 15.72
CA VAL A 96 4.20 -5.42 16.41
C VAL A 96 4.08 -6.84 16.98
N HIS A 97 4.50 -7.84 16.23
CA HIS A 97 4.51 -9.23 16.68
C HIS A 97 5.36 -9.43 17.93
N LEU A 98 6.61 -8.94 17.93
CA LEU A 98 7.54 -9.07 19.05
C LEU A 98 6.97 -8.49 20.35
N VAL A 99 6.26 -7.36 20.27
CA VAL A 99 5.62 -6.73 21.44
C VAL A 99 4.47 -7.59 21.96
N LEU A 100 3.68 -8.20 21.07
CA LEU A 100 2.48 -8.97 21.44
C LEU A 100 2.77 -10.41 21.86
N GLU A 101 3.88 -10.98 21.41
CA GLU A 101 4.31 -12.35 21.71
C GLU A 101 4.48 -12.57 23.22
N LEU A 102 4.85 -11.54 23.97
CA LEU A 102 4.96 -11.57 25.43
C LEU A 102 3.61 -11.73 26.15
N SER A 103 2.49 -11.47 25.47
CA SER A 103 1.17 -11.33 26.10
C SER A 103 0.08 -12.19 25.46
N SER A 104 0.30 -12.77 24.27
CA SER A 104 -0.73 -13.55 23.59
C SER A 104 -0.16 -14.65 22.68
N SER A 105 -0.74 -15.84 22.78
CA SER A 105 -0.53 -16.94 21.81
C SER A 105 -1.04 -16.63 20.40
N ASN A 106 -1.91 -15.61 20.24
CA ASN A 106 -2.46 -15.16 18.96
C ASN A 106 -1.73 -13.93 18.40
N ALA A 107 -0.51 -13.63 18.86
CA ALA A 107 0.28 -12.46 18.46
C ALA A 107 0.36 -12.27 16.94
N HIS A 108 0.55 -13.35 16.18
CA HIS A 108 0.54 -13.36 14.72
C HIS A 108 -0.74 -12.81 14.08
N ALA A 109 -1.91 -13.19 14.60
CA ALA A 109 -3.19 -12.72 14.10
C ALA A 109 -3.40 -11.24 14.45
N TYR A 110 -3.10 -10.87 15.69
CA TYR A 110 -3.23 -9.50 16.16
C TYR A 110 -2.28 -8.54 15.44
N ALA A 111 -1.03 -8.93 15.19
CA ALA A 111 -0.09 -8.11 14.44
C ALA A 111 -0.59 -7.84 13.00
N ARG A 112 -1.14 -8.86 12.32
CA ARG A 112 -1.75 -8.68 10.99
C ARG A 112 -2.94 -7.71 11.04
N TRP A 113 -3.84 -7.87 12.01
CA TRP A 113 -5.00 -6.99 12.16
C TRP A 113 -4.60 -5.56 12.49
N ILE A 114 -3.63 -5.35 13.38
CA ILE A 114 -3.13 -4.01 13.71
C ILE A 114 -2.54 -3.35 12.47
N CYS A 115 -1.67 -4.04 11.73
CA CYS A 115 -1.12 -3.52 10.47
C CYS A 115 -2.22 -3.17 9.44
N ALA A 116 -3.22 -4.04 9.27
CA ALA A 116 -4.34 -3.80 8.36
C ALA A 116 -5.22 -2.62 8.80
N ILE A 117 -5.50 -2.51 10.10
CA ILE A 117 -6.28 -1.42 10.69
C ILE A 117 -5.52 -0.10 10.56
N LEU A 118 -4.20 -0.09 10.74
CA LEU A 118 -3.36 1.10 10.55
C LEU A 118 -3.26 1.54 9.09
N LEU A 119 -3.38 0.62 8.13
CA LEU A 119 -3.35 0.96 6.71
C LEU A 119 -4.54 1.81 6.28
N ALA A 120 -5.75 1.52 6.78
CA ALA A 120 -6.97 2.24 6.41
C ALA A 120 -6.90 3.76 6.66
N PRO A 121 -6.58 4.27 7.87
CA PRO A 121 -6.47 5.70 8.11
C PRO A 121 -5.28 6.34 7.37
N LEU A 122 -4.17 5.62 7.14
CA LEU A 122 -3.07 6.15 6.32
C LEU A 122 -3.49 6.31 4.85
N ALA A 123 -4.17 5.32 4.29
CA ALA A 123 -4.70 5.36 2.94
C ALA A 123 -5.72 6.50 2.78
N LEU A 124 -6.68 6.61 3.71
CA LEU A 124 -7.68 7.69 3.74
C LEU A 124 -7.02 9.07 3.94
N GLY A 125 -6.07 9.16 4.87
CA GLY A 125 -5.30 10.38 5.13
C GLY A 125 -4.54 10.84 3.89
N ALA A 126 -3.94 9.91 3.13
CA ALA A 126 -3.33 10.21 1.84
C ALA A 126 -4.34 10.75 0.82
N GLN A 127 -5.56 10.19 0.76
CA GLN A 127 -6.60 10.70 -0.14
C GLN A 127 -7.08 12.11 0.22
N ILE A 128 -7.19 12.42 1.52
CA ILE A 128 -7.64 13.73 2.00
C ILE A 128 -6.53 14.78 1.81
N ARG A 129 -5.27 14.39 2.05
CA ARG A 129 -4.13 15.29 2.01
C ARG A 129 -3.71 15.69 0.60
N PHE A 130 -3.64 14.73 -0.33
CA PHE A 130 -3.04 14.94 -1.64
C PHE A 130 -4.09 15.07 -2.75
N ARG A 131 -4.07 16.20 -3.49
CA ARG A 131 -5.02 16.47 -4.60
C ARG A 131 -4.74 15.65 -5.85
N ASP A 132 -3.49 15.32 -6.09
CA ASP A 132 -3.09 14.49 -7.22
C ASP A 132 -3.38 13.00 -6.91
N PRO A 133 -4.18 12.28 -7.74
CA PRO A 133 -4.40 10.86 -7.55
C PRO A 133 -3.12 10.02 -7.64
N TYR A 134 -2.09 10.42 -8.39
CA TYR A 134 -0.83 9.67 -8.42
C TYR A 134 -0.11 9.76 -7.09
N GLN A 135 -0.04 10.96 -6.50
CA GLN A 135 0.61 11.15 -5.21
C GLN A 135 -0.12 10.41 -4.09
N ALA A 136 -1.45 10.43 -4.10
CA ALA A 136 -2.25 9.70 -3.12
C ALA A 136 -2.07 8.17 -3.27
N ALA A 137 -2.02 7.67 -4.51
CA ALA A 137 -1.75 6.26 -4.80
C ALA A 137 -0.34 5.85 -4.36
N PHE A 138 0.68 6.66 -4.67
CA PHE A 138 2.06 6.45 -4.22
C PHE A 138 2.17 6.32 -2.71
N MET A 139 1.54 7.24 -1.96
CA MET A 139 1.55 7.22 -0.50
C MET A 139 0.79 6.02 0.07
N THR A 140 -0.32 5.63 -0.55
CA THR A 140 -1.12 4.48 -0.12
C THR A 140 -0.40 3.16 -0.38
N LEU A 141 0.20 3.00 -1.57
CA LEU A 141 1.03 1.83 -1.90
C LEU A 141 2.28 1.77 -1.01
N GLY A 142 2.90 2.90 -0.72
CA GLY A 142 4.03 2.98 0.19
C GLY A 142 3.66 2.52 1.60
N ALA A 143 2.54 3.01 2.13
CA ALA A 143 2.01 2.58 3.42
C ALA A 143 1.70 1.07 3.43
N TYR A 144 1.09 0.56 2.35
CA TYR A 144 0.81 -0.88 2.23
C TYR A 144 2.09 -1.71 2.25
N ILE A 145 3.12 -1.33 1.50
CA ILE A 145 4.39 -2.08 1.47
C ILE A 145 5.06 -2.09 2.85
N LEU A 146 5.03 -0.98 3.57
CA LEU A 146 5.65 -0.88 4.90
C LEU A 146 4.86 -1.60 6.01
N LEU A 147 3.54 -1.71 5.87
CA LEU A 147 2.66 -2.37 6.84
C LEU A 147 2.32 -3.81 6.48
N SER A 148 2.59 -4.26 5.25
CA SER A 148 2.23 -5.61 4.81
C SER A 148 2.99 -6.66 5.64
N PRO A 149 2.31 -7.73 6.12
CA PRO A 149 2.99 -8.86 6.76
C PRO A 149 3.82 -9.69 5.78
N THR A 150 3.69 -9.43 4.48
CA THR A 150 4.47 -10.10 3.42
C THR A 150 4.96 -9.06 2.42
N MET A 151 6.28 -8.93 2.29
CA MET A 151 6.93 -8.00 1.40
C MET A 151 7.96 -8.74 0.55
N HIS A 152 7.60 -9.04 -0.69
CA HIS A 152 8.57 -9.58 -1.64
C HIS A 152 9.25 -8.45 -2.44
N PRO A 153 10.50 -8.62 -2.87
CA PRO A 153 11.24 -7.61 -3.65
C PRO A 153 10.45 -7.02 -4.83
N TRP A 154 9.69 -7.84 -5.56
CA TRP A 154 8.89 -7.39 -6.70
C TRP A 154 7.70 -6.48 -6.33
N TYR A 155 7.34 -6.33 -5.05
CA TYR A 155 6.28 -5.39 -4.63
C TYR A 155 6.70 -3.94 -4.89
N LEU A 156 8.01 -3.65 -4.96
CA LEU A 156 8.50 -2.31 -5.33
C LEU A 156 8.24 -1.95 -6.79
N LEU A 157 7.91 -2.90 -7.66
CA LEU A 157 7.42 -2.59 -9.02
C LEU A 157 6.14 -1.74 -8.99
N TRP A 158 5.41 -1.71 -7.86
CA TRP A 158 4.27 -0.82 -7.70
C TRP A 158 4.65 0.60 -7.25
N ILE A 159 5.85 0.81 -6.73
CA ILE A 159 6.35 2.12 -6.27
C ILE A 159 7.23 2.78 -7.33
N LEU A 160 8.09 1.99 -7.99
CA LEU A 160 9.06 2.49 -8.96
C LEU A 160 8.48 3.40 -10.05
N PRO A 161 7.28 3.12 -10.63
CA PRO A 161 6.69 3.99 -11.66
C PRO A 161 6.36 5.41 -11.16
N PHE A 162 6.26 5.61 -9.84
CA PHE A 162 5.95 6.90 -9.24
C PHE A 162 7.20 7.73 -8.93
N LEU A 163 8.39 7.13 -8.84
CA LEU A 163 9.62 7.83 -8.45
C LEU A 163 10.07 8.94 -9.41
N PRO A 164 9.85 8.85 -10.74
CA PRO A 164 10.11 9.97 -11.64
C PRO A 164 9.24 11.20 -11.34
N PHE A 165 8.02 11.01 -10.84
CA PHE A 165 7.08 12.10 -10.50
C PHE A 165 7.24 12.58 -9.07
N PHE A 166 7.58 11.67 -8.14
CA PHE A 166 7.76 11.96 -6.71
C PHE A 166 9.12 11.42 -6.23
N PRO A 167 10.22 12.15 -6.48
CA PRO A 167 11.55 11.68 -6.14
C PRO A 167 11.72 11.47 -4.63
N SER A 168 12.15 10.27 -4.28
CA SER A 168 12.48 9.89 -2.90
C SER A 168 13.76 9.04 -2.88
N PRO A 169 14.89 9.59 -2.38
CA PRO A 169 16.12 8.83 -2.20
C PRO A 169 15.93 7.59 -1.34
N ALA A 170 15.05 7.65 -0.34
CA ALA A 170 14.74 6.50 0.52
C ALA A 170 14.15 5.33 -0.27
N TRP A 171 13.12 5.58 -1.09
CA TRP A 171 12.52 4.53 -1.92
C TRP A 171 13.47 4.02 -3.01
N MET A 172 14.36 4.88 -3.53
CA MET A 172 15.40 4.47 -4.48
C MET A 172 16.46 3.57 -3.82
N LEU A 173 16.88 3.89 -2.60
CA LEU A 173 17.79 3.04 -1.84
C LEU A 173 17.13 1.69 -1.52
N PHE A 174 15.87 1.72 -1.06
CA PHE A 174 15.13 0.52 -0.70
C PHE A 174 14.89 -0.42 -1.88
N SER A 175 14.77 0.10 -3.11
CA SER A 175 14.65 -0.75 -4.31
C SER A 175 15.88 -1.58 -4.63
N GLY A 176 17.07 -1.13 -4.22
CA GLY A 176 18.28 -1.96 -4.25
C GLY A 176 18.39 -2.89 -3.05
N LEU A 177 18.18 -2.35 -1.84
CA LEU A 177 18.37 -3.12 -0.60
C LEU A 177 17.41 -4.30 -0.47
N VAL A 178 16.18 -4.19 -0.99
CA VAL A 178 15.16 -5.23 -0.80
C VAL A 178 15.58 -6.62 -1.28
N PHE A 179 16.53 -6.70 -2.23
CA PHE A 179 17.05 -7.97 -2.74
C PHE A 179 17.80 -8.78 -1.67
N LEU A 180 18.27 -8.15 -0.58
CA LEU A 180 18.83 -8.85 0.57
C LEU A 180 17.84 -9.85 1.18
N ALA A 181 16.53 -9.63 1.02
CA ALA A 181 15.50 -10.57 1.46
C ALA A 181 15.65 -11.98 0.84
N TYR A 182 16.28 -12.11 -0.34
CA TYR A 182 16.55 -13.41 -0.96
C TYR A 182 17.62 -14.23 -0.26
N GLU A 183 18.31 -13.67 0.73
CA GLU A 183 19.27 -14.43 1.55
C GLU A 183 18.63 -15.69 2.14
N VAL A 184 17.34 -15.65 2.50
CA VAL A 184 16.55 -16.80 2.98
C VAL A 184 16.65 -18.04 2.07
N LEU A 185 16.83 -17.84 0.75
CA LEU A 185 16.88 -18.92 -0.22
C LEU A 185 18.17 -19.74 -0.12
N ILE A 186 19.25 -19.16 0.40
CA ILE A 186 20.55 -19.82 0.54
C ILE A 186 20.45 -21.02 1.51
N PRO A 187 20.10 -20.83 2.80
CA PRO A 187 19.94 -21.95 3.73
C PRO A 187 18.72 -22.81 3.38
N TYR A 188 17.66 -22.23 2.78
CA TYR A 188 16.48 -22.99 2.36
C TYR A 188 16.85 -24.06 1.32
N SER A 189 17.75 -23.76 0.38
CA SER A 189 18.15 -24.69 -0.68
C SER A 189 18.81 -25.98 -0.15
N SER A 190 19.47 -25.92 1.00
CA SER A 190 20.15 -27.07 1.61
C SER A 190 19.34 -27.72 2.74
N THR A 191 18.57 -26.94 3.50
CA THR A 191 17.86 -27.42 4.70
C THR A 191 16.38 -27.68 4.47
N GLY A 192 15.77 -27.06 3.45
CA GLY A 192 14.32 -27.04 3.24
C GLY A 192 13.55 -26.23 4.29
N ILE A 193 14.23 -25.56 5.23
CA ILE A 193 13.61 -24.80 6.32
C ILE A 193 13.57 -23.32 5.92
N TRP A 194 12.37 -22.74 5.93
CA TRP A 194 12.20 -21.31 5.70
C TRP A 194 12.44 -20.55 7.01
N HIS A 195 13.61 -19.91 7.11
CA HIS A 195 14.00 -19.16 8.30
C HIS A 195 14.60 -17.81 7.93
N GLU A 196 13.94 -16.73 8.32
CA GLU A 196 14.38 -15.37 8.03
C GLU A 196 15.36 -14.86 9.09
N ASN A 197 16.49 -14.32 8.64
CA ASN A 197 17.45 -13.68 9.53
C ASN A 197 16.99 -12.26 9.90
N PRO A 198 16.71 -11.93 11.19
CA PRO A 198 16.17 -10.62 11.56
C PRO A 198 17.07 -9.45 11.18
N TRP A 199 18.38 -9.64 11.19
CA TRP A 199 19.34 -8.60 10.81
C TRP A 199 19.24 -8.24 9.32
N ILE A 200 18.88 -9.18 8.44
CA ILE A 200 18.66 -8.93 7.01
C ILE A 200 17.47 -7.98 6.80
N ILE A 201 16.40 -8.15 7.59
CA ILE A 201 15.25 -7.23 7.56
C ILE A 201 15.73 -5.83 7.96
N TRP A 202 16.45 -5.70 9.08
CA TRP A 202 16.91 -4.39 9.53
C TRP A 202 17.96 -3.73 8.62
N ALA A 203 18.80 -4.51 7.94
CA ALA A 203 19.73 -4.02 6.92
C ALA A 203 19.02 -3.36 5.74
N GLN A 204 17.76 -3.72 5.47
CA GLN A 204 16.94 -3.10 4.42
C GLN A 204 16.16 -1.88 4.95
N TYR A 205 15.42 -2.09 6.05
CA TYR A 205 14.44 -1.13 6.53
C TYR A 205 15.07 0.00 7.36
N ALA A 206 16.14 -0.24 8.12
CA ALA A 206 16.76 0.81 8.93
C ALA A 206 17.37 1.92 8.05
N PRO A 207 18.18 1.64 7.01
CA PRO A 207 18.67 2.68 6.11
C PRO A 207 17.52 3.42 5.39
N PHE A 208 16.46 2.70 5.02
CA PHE A 208 15.27 3.30 4.42
C PHE A 208 14.61 4.31 5.37
N TYR A 209 14.29 3.92 6.61
CA TYR A 209 13.62 4.80 7.56
C TYR A 209 14.50 5.99 7.98
N LEU A 210 15.81 5.77 8.16
CA LEU A 210 16.77 6.84 8.46
C LEU A 210 16.81 7.87 7.34
N LEU A 211 16.93 7.42 6.08
CA LEU A 211 16.98 8.32 4.93
C LEU A 211 15.63 9.02 4.69
N LEU A 212 14.52 8.33 4.90
CA LEU A 212 13.18 8.91 4.81
C LEU A 212 12.96 10.00 5.86
N GLY A 213 13.38 9.75 7.11
CA GLY A 213 13.33 10.72 8.20
C GLY A 213 14.23 11.92 7.94
N ALA A 214 15.50 11.69 7.59
CA ALA A 214 16.47 12.74 7.31
C ALA A 214 16.02 13.66 6.14
N THR A 215 15.53 13.08 5.05
CA THR A 215 15.03 13.86 3.90
C THR A 215 13.76 14.65 4.23
N THR A 216 12.86 14.09 5.04
CA THR A 216 11.64 14.78 5.49
C THR A 216 11.99 15.95 6.41
N PHE A 217 12.89 15.74 7.37
CA PHE A 217 13.35 16.77 8.30
C PHE A 217 14.09 17.90 7.57
N TYR A 218 15.00 17.56 6.65
CA TYR A 218 15.72 18.53 5.83
C TYR A 218 14.76 19.41 5.00
N ARG A 219 13.75 18.81 4.36
CA ARG A 219 12.72 19.55 3.60
C ARG A 219 11.91 20.49 4.49
N GLN A 220 11.61 20.10 5.73
CA GLN A 220 10.91 20.98 6.68
C GLN A 220 11.77 22.19 7.08
N ILE A 221 13.05 21.97 7.38
CA ILE A 221 13.97 23.06 7.75
C ILE A 221 14.13 24.05 6.60
N ILE A 222 14.41 23.58 5.39
CA ILE A 222 14.59 24.48 4.24
C ILE A 222 13.27 25.17 3.88
N GLY A 223 12.16 24.44 3.88
CA GLY A 223 10.84 25.02 3.62
C GLY A 223 10.44 26.09 4.64
N SER A 224 10.91 25.99 5.89
CA SER A 224 10.72 27.02 6.92
C SER A 224 11.62 28.24 6.77
N ARG A 225 12.75 28.10 6.05
CA ARG A 225 13.73 29.17 5.81
C ARG A 225 13.44 30.02 4.57
N VAL A 226 12.58 29.55 3.66
CA VAL A 226 12.10 30.35 2.52
C VAL A 226 10.87 31.13 2.99
N PRO A 227 10.93 32.48 3.12
CA PRO A 227 9.74 33.26 3.40
C PRO A 227 8.70 32.99 2.31
N ARG A 228 7.44 32.78 2.69
CA ARG A 228 6.34 32.84 1.72
C ARG A 228 6.24 34.29 1.23
N THR A 229 7.03 34.65 0.23
CA THR A 229 6.85 35.92 -0.47
C THR A 229 5.48 35.90 -1.14
N ASN A 230 4.70 36.92 -0.80
CA ASN A 230 3.31 37.18 -1.15
C ASN A 230 2.90 36.69 -2.55
N GLN A 231 1.89 35.81 -2.61
CA GLN A 231 0.96 35.74 -3.74
C GLN A 231 -0.35 36.42 -3.31
N LEU A 232 -0.31 37.76 -3.27
CA LEU A 232 -1.47 38.65 -3.24
C LEU A 232 -1.09 39.88 -4.07
N THR A 233 -1.23 39.75 -5.39
CA THR A 233 -1.27 40.74 -6.49
C THR A 233 -1.19 39.87 -7.76
N ASP A 234 -2.17 39.72 -8.65
CA ASP A 234 -3.36 40.49 -9.00
C ASP A 234 -4.50 39.53 -9.44
#